data_AF-A0A7S1WLW1-F1
#
_entry.id   AF-A0A7S1WLW1-F1
#
_cell.length_a   1.000
_cell.length_b   1.000
_cell.length_c   1.000
_cell.angle_alpha   90.00
_cell.angle_beta   90.00
_cell.angle_gamma   90.00
#
_symmetry.space_group_name_H-M   'P 1'
#
loop_
_entity.id
_entity.type
_entity.pdbx_description
1 polymer ?
#
loop_
_entity_poly.entity_id
_entity_poly.type
_entity_poly.pdbx_seq_one_letter_code
_entity_poly.pdbx_strand_id
1 'polypeptide(L)'
;WNYNGLYKHWGLAQSMARVREVAQIIKSIDNAHPVATIYGSAPPRHIIDGLPEVDAWGMNVYSGLSFGNSIDAFAQRSGKPLFMAEYGADAFNANRGAEDDEAQAHATRVLSEEVARRSSVHGRELLGGFLFEF
;
A
#
# COMPACT_ATOMS: atom_id res chain seq x y z
N TRP A 1 2.38 1.26 9.49
CA TRP A 1 2.36 2.17 10.67
C TRP A 1 0.96 2.39 11.24
N ASN A 2 -0.10 2.37 10.42
CA ASN A 2 -1.47 2.59 10.88
C ASN A 2 -2.03 1.46 11.78
N TYR A 3 -1.56 0.23 11.62
CA TYR A 3 -1.97 -0.91 12.47
C TYR A 3 -0.97 -1.21 13.60
N ASN A 4 0.33 -1.11 13.31
CA ASN A 4 1.40 -1.53 14.23
C ASN A 4 2.01 -0.39 15.05
N GLY A 5 1.56 0.85 14.88
CA GLY A 5 2.03 2.00 15.67
C GLY A 5 3.54 2.23 15.58
N LEU A 6 4.14 1.96 14.40
CA LEU A 6 5.60 1.96 14.18
C LEU A 6 6.38 1.04 15.14
N TYR A 7 5.73 0.03 15.73
CA TYR A 7 6.28 -0.83 16.77
C TYR A 7 6.77 -0.07 18.01
N LYS A 8 6.15 1.09 18.30
CA LYS A 8 6.46 1.95 19.47
C LYS A 8 5.29 2.08 20.45
N HIS A 9 4.26 1.22 20.34
CA HIS A 9 3.01 1.31 21.11
C HIS A 9 2.31 2.68 21.00
N TRP A 10 2.52 3.37 19.89
CA TRP A 10 1.89 4.66 19.62
C TRP A 10 0.51 4.51 19.03
N GLY A 11 -0.37 5.44 19.38
CA GLY A 11 -1.65 5.62 18.70
C GLY A 11 -1.48 6.13 17.27
N LEU A 12 -2.58 6.15 16.51
CA LEU A 12 -2.60 6.61 15.13
C LEU A 12 -2.05 8.04 14.98
N ALA A 13 -2.48 8.96 15.84
CA ALA A 13 -2.06 10.37 15.79
C ALA A 13 -0.55 10.54 16.03
N GLN A 14 0.01 9.83 17.00
CA GLN A 14 1.45 9.84 17.30
C GLN A 14 2.25 9.25 16.13
N SER A 15 1.77 8.13 15.58
CA SER A 15 2.42 7.48 14.42
C SER A 15 2.40 8.39 13.19
N MET A 16 1.27 9.04 12.91
CA MET A 16 1.12 10.00 11.82
C MET A 16 2.01 11.23 12.03
N ALA A 17 2.10 11.76 13.25
CA ALA A 17 3.00 12.86 13.56
C ALA A 17 4.47 12.49 13.29
N ARG A 18 4.88 11.27 13.67
CA ARG A 18 6.23 10.78 13.36
C ARG A 18 6.47 10.61 11.87
N VAL A 19 5.51 10.06 11.13
CA VAL A 19 5.62 9.93 9.66
C VAL A 19 5.77 11.30 9.01
N ARG A 20 5.00 12.31 9.46
CA ARG A 20 5.12 13.70 8.99
C ARG A 20 6.51 14.27 9.26
N GLU A 21 6.99 14.16 10.50
CA GLU A 21 8.31 14.64 10.91
C GLU A 21 9.42 14.04 10.04
N VAL A 22 9.38 12.72 9.83
CA VAL A 22 10.37 12.03 8.99
C VAL A 22 10.29 12.47 7.53
N ALA A 23 9.08 12.62 6.96
CA ALA A 23 8.91 13.10 5.59
C ALA A 23 9.45 14.54 5.41
N GLN A 24 9.25 15.41 6.39
CA GLN A 24 9.81 16.77 6.42
C GLN A 24 11.34 16.76 6.46
N ILE A 25 11.93 15.88 7.28
CA ILE A 25 13.39 15.72 7.37
C ILE A 25 13.96 15.20 6.04
N ILE A 26 13.31 14.23 5.40
CA ILE A 26 13.76 13.72 4.10
C ILE A 26 13.76 14.86 3.07
N LYS A 27 12.67 15.62 2.96
CA LYS A 27 12.55 16.72 2.00
C LYS A 27 13.49 17.90 2.27
N SER A 28 13.90 18.12 3.51
CA SER A 28 14.88 19.17 3.82
C SER A 28 16.30 18.81 3.38
N ILE A 29 16.58 17.51 3.23
CA ILE A 29 17.85 16.97 2.74
C ILE A 29 17.80 16.80 1.21
N ASP A 30 16.69 16.30 0.69
CA ASP A 30 16.49 16.00 -0.73
C ASP A 30 15.05 16.29 -1.15
N ASN A 31 14.88 17.39 -1.87
CA ASN A 31 13.60 17.81 -2.43
C ASN A 31 13.46 17.48 -3.93
N ALA A 32 14.41 16.75 -4.51
CA ALA A 32 14.36 16.32 -5.91
C ALA A 32 13.66 14.97 -6.09
N HIS A 33 13.63 14.12 -5.06
CA HIS A 33 13.01 12.80 -5.10
C HIS A 33 11.67 12.73 -4.33
N PRO A 34 10.66 12.02 -4.86
CA PRO A 34 9.37 11.88 -4.17
C PRO A 34 9.49 11.10 -2.86
N VAL A 35 8.75 11.53 -1.84
CA VAL A 35 8.57 10.78 -0.60
C VAL A 35 7.29 9.96 -0.67
N ALA A 36 7.40 8.66 -0.40
CA ALA A 36 6.24 7.77 -0.30
C ALA A 36 6.07 7.21 1.11
N THR A 37 4.82 6.92 1.48
CA THR A 37 4.51 6.10 2.66
C THR A 37 3.40 5.10 2.32
N ILE A 38 3.24 4.10 3.19
CA ILE A 38 2.24 3.05 3.01
C ILE A 38 1.06 3.21 3.97
N TYR A 39 -0.09 2.65 3.63
CA TYR A 39 -1.22 2.45 4.55
C TYR A 39 -1.79 1.03 4.34
N GLY A 40 -2.26 0.37 5.39
CA GLY A 40 -2.77 -1.01 5.28
C GLY A 40 -4.15 -1.17 4.59
N SER A 41 -4.56 -0.17 3.81
CA SER A 41 -5.78 -0.10 2.97
C SER A 41 -5.81 1.29 2.31
N ALA A 42 -6.93 1.67 1.68
CA ALA A 42 -7.12 3.04 1.20
C ALA A 42 -7.13 4.03 2.37
N PRO A 43 -6.14 4.94 2.51
CA PRO A 43 -6.13 5.93 3.57
C PRO A 43 -7.37 6.85 3.49
N PRO A 44 -7.97 7.22 4.63
CA PRO A 44 -9.05 8.20 4.64
C PRO A 44 -8.50 9.61 4.34
N ARG A 45 -9.36 10.50 3.83
CA ARG A 45 -8.96 11.86 3.39
C ARG A 45 -8.18 12.64 4.44
N HIS A 46 -8.59 12.60 5.72
CA HIS A 46 -7.89 13.32 6.79
C HIS A 46 -6.45 12.85 7.03
N ILE A 47 -6.13 11.58 6.73
CA ILE A 47 -4.75 11.07 6.81
C ILE A 47 -3.94 11.57 5.62
N ILE A 48 -4.51 11.55 4.42
CA ILE A 48 -3.87 12.04 3.18
C ILE A 48 -3.54 13.53 3.31
N ASP A 49 -4.53 14.33 3.72
CA ASP A 49 -4.41 15.78 3.83
C ASP A 49 -3.48 16.18 4.97
N GLY A 50 -3.40 15.36 6.01
CA GLY A 50 -2.48 15.57 7.12
C GLY A 50 -1.06 15.07 6.87
N LEU A 51 -0.73 14.59 5.67
CA LEU A 51 0.64 14.25 5.29
C LEU A 51 0.96 14.93 3.94
N PRO A 52 1.00 16.27 3.88
CA PRO A 52 1.22 17.00 2.64
C PRO A 52 2.60 16.71 2.03
N GLU A 53 3.60 16.36 2.86
CA GLU A 53 4.96 16.04 2.43
C GLU A 53 5.06 14.69 1.73
N VAL A 54 4.06 13.80 1.87
CA VAL A 54 4.01 12.52 1.15
C VAL A 54 3.51 12.77 -0.27
N ASP A 55 4.35 12.50 -1.26
CA ASP A 55 4.07 12.71 -2.68
C ASP A 55 3.29 11.53 -3.28
N ALA A 56 3.59 10.30 -2.88
CA ALA A 56 2.96 9.08 -3.38
C ALA A 56 2.51 8.16 -2.25
N TRP A 57 1.45 7.39 -2.51
CA TRP A 57 0.87 6.47 -1.54
C TRP A 57 1.04 5.02 -1.97
N GLY A 58 1.49 4.19 -1.05
CA GLY A 58 1.46 2.75 -1.15
C GLY A 58 0.30 2.16 -0.35
N MET A 59 -0.28 1.07 -0.81
CA MET A 59 -1.20 0.25 -0.01
C MET A 59 -0.67 -1.16 0.19
N ASN A 60 -0.76 -1.65 1.43
CA ASN A 60 -0.53 -3.06 1.75
C ASN A 60 -1.89 -3.72 1.89
N VAL A 61 -2.24 -4.61 0.96
CA VAL A 61 -3.59 -5.19 0.88
C VAL A 61 -3.52 -6.70 0.68
N TYR A 62 -4.04 -7.42 1.67
CA TYR A 62 -4.15 -8.89 1.69
C TYR A 62 -5.63 -9.28 1.82
N SER A 63 -6.41 -9.09 0.76
CA SER A 63 -7.86 -9.28 0.73
C SER A 63 -8.31 -10.49 -0.11
N GLY A 64 -7.43 -11.46 -0.33
CA GLY A 64 -7.69 -12.62 -1.18
C GLY A 64 -7.36 -12.35 -2.64
N LEU A 65 -8.29 -12.65 -3.55
CA LEU A 65 -8.03 -12.67 -5.01
C LEU A 65 -8.30 -11.32 -5.72
N SER A 66 -8.49 -10.23 -4.98
CA SER A 66 -8.66 -8.88 -5.54
C SER A 66 -8.39 -7.80 -4.50
N PHE A 67 -8.03 -6.59 -4.94
CA PHE A 67 -7.93 -5.40 -4.08
C PHE A 67 -9.29 -4.78 -3.72
N GLY A 68 -10.38 -5.34 -4.26
CA GLY A 68 -11.74 -4.86 -4.03
C GLY A 68 -11.90 -3.39 -4.42
N ASN A 69 -12.52 -2.60 -3.54
CA ASN A 69 -12.76 -1.18 -3.78
C ASN A 69 -11.63 -0.26 -3.31
N SER A 70 -10.49 -0.80 -2.82
CA SER A 70 -9.43 0.01 -2.20
C SER A 70 -8.84 1.04 -3.16
N ILE A 71 -8.60 0.64 -4.40
CA ILE A 71 -8.03 1.51 -5.45
C ILE A 71 -9.02 2.63 -5.80
N ASP A 72 -10.29 2.28 -6.01
CA ASP A 72 -11.35 3.26 -6.32
C ASP A 72 -11.57 4.23 -5.16
N ALA A 73 -11.57 3.71 -3.93
CA ALA A 73 -11.73 4.51 -2.72
C ALA A 73 -10.60 5.52 -2.56
N PHE A 74 -9.36 5.15 -2.89
CA PHE A 74 -8.25 6.09 -2.90
C PHE A 74 -8.41 7.14 -4.01
N ALA A 75 -8.73 6.73 -5.24
CA ALA A 75 -8.91 7.64 -6.37
C ALA A 75 -10.02 8.69 -6.14
N GLN A 76 -11.09 8.33 -5.41
CA GLN A 76 -12.13 9.28 -4.97
C GLN A 76 -11.64 10.27 -3.90
N ARG A 77 -10.59 9.92 -3.15
CA ARG A 77 -10.05 10.71 -2.04
C ARG A 77 -8.84 11.55 -2.44
N SER A 78 -8.06 11.15 -3.44
CA SER A 78 -6.83 11.84 -3.80
C SER A 78 -6.46 11.63 -5.26
N GLY A 79 -5.84 12.66 -5.85
CA GLY A 79 -5.14 12.56 -7.13
C GLY A 79 -3.64 12.29 -7.00
N LYS A 80 -3.12 12.06 -5.77
CA LYS A 80 -1.70 11.69 -5.58
C LYS A 80 -1.42 10.33 -6.23
N PRO A 81 -0.21 10.07 -6.74
CA PRO A 81 0.15 8.76 -7.27
C PRO A 81 -0.03 7.63 -6.26
N LEU A 82 -0.49 6.48 -6.76
CA LEU A 82 -0.79 5.29 -5.97
C LEU A 82 -0.02 4.07 -6.52
N PHE A 83 0.46 3.20 -5.64
CA PHE A 83 1.00 1.89 -5.99
C PHE A 83 0.59 0.83 -4.95
N MET A 84 0.62 -0.44 -5.33
CA MET A 84 0.45 -1.54 -4.38
C MET A 84 1.80 -1.82 -3.73
N ALA A 85 1.98 -1.40 -2.49
CA ALA A 85 3.25 -1.54 -1.78
C ALA A 85 3.50 -2.99 -1.36
N GLU A 86 2.45 -3.71 -0.96
CA GLU A 86 2.50 -5.15 -0.69
C GLU A 86 1.18 -5.79 -1.13
N TYR A 87 1.28 -6.88 -1.87
CA TYR A 87 0.20 -7.80 -2.17
C TYR A 87 0.75 -9.22 -2.35
N GLY A 88 -0.10 -10.23 -2.28
CA GLY A 88 0.30 -11.62 -2.50
C GLY A 88 -0.51 -12.57 -1.64
N ALA A 89 -0.01 -13.80 -1.53
CA ALA A 89 -0.53 -14.82 -0.64
C ALA A 89 0.63 -15.67 -0.11
N ASP A 90 0.49 -16.17 1.11
CA ASP A 90 1.35 -17.21 1.66
C ASP A 90 1.06 -18.56 0.96
N ALA A 91 2.08 -19.43 0.84
CA ALA A 91 1.95 -20.80 0.39
C ALA A 91 1.34 -21.72 1.47
N PHE A 92 1.43 -21.36 2.76
CA PHE A 92 0.90 -22.22 3.82
C PHE A 92 -0.63 -22.20 3.91
N ASN A 93 -1.27 -23.35 3.65
CA ASN A 93 -2.70 -23.53 3.81
C ASN A 93 -3.03 -24.02 5.23
N ALA A 94 -3.42 -23.08 6.09
CA ALA A 94 -3.77 -23.37 7.48
C ALA A 94 -4.96 -24.35 7.66
N ASN A 95 -5.85 -24.48 6.66
CA ASN A 95 -6.94 -25.46 6.72
C ASN A 95 -6.45 -26.90 6.54
N ARG A 96 -5.33 -27.07 5.81
CA ARG A 96 -4.71 -28.37 5.54
C ARG A 96 -3.49 -28.64 6.43
N GLY A 97 -2.95 -27.60 7.06
CA GLY A 97 -1.70 -27.66 7.82
C GLY A 97 -0.48 -27.98 6.95
N ALA A 98 -0.51 -27.60 5.67
CA ALA A 98 0.51 -27.93 4.68
C ALA A 98 0.66 -26.81 3.64
N GLU A 99 1.78 -26.81 2.94
CA GLU A 99 2.01 -25.93 1.77
C GLU A 99 1.03 -26.23 0.63
N ASP A 100 0.66 -25.17 -0.09
CA ASP A 100 -0.28 -25.15 -1.20
C ASP A 100 0.17 -24.10 -2.23
N ASP A 101 1.30 -24.40 -2.88
CA ASP A 101 1.96 -23.53 -3.86
C ASP A 101 1.03 -23.16 -5.03
N GLU A 102 0.09 -24.05 -5.37
CA GLU A 102 -0.90 -23.79 -6.42
C GLU A 102 -1.83 -22.63 -6.04
N ALA A 103 -2.31 -22.60 -4.79
CA ALA A 103 -3.14 -21.51 -4.29
C ALA A 103 -2.36 -20.17 -4.25
N GLN A 104 -1.10 -20.20 -3.81
CA GLN A 104 -0.23 -19.02 -3.84
C GLN A 104 0.01 -18.51 -5.26
N ALA A 105 0.37 -19.41 -6.18
CA ALA A 105 0.61 -19.06 -7.58
C ALA A 105 -0.66 -18.48 -8.23
N HIS A 106 -1.83 -19.07 -7.93
CA HIS A 106 -3.11 -18.57 -8.41
C HIS A 106 -3.39 -17.14 -7.90
N ALA A 107 -3.26 -16.91 -6.59
CA ALA A 107 -3.52 -15.60 -6.00
C ALA A 107 -2.57 -14.53 -6.54
N THR A 108 -1.27 -14.83 -6.55
CA THR A 108 -0.23 -13.94 -7.09
C THR A 108 -0.53 -13.56 -8.54
N ARG A 109 -0.83 -14.54 -9.40
CA ARG A 109 -1.16 -14.29 -10.80
C ARG A 109 -2.35 -13.35 -10.96
N VAL A 110 -3.48 -13.65 -10.30
CA VAL A 110 -4.71 -12.85 -10.43
C VAL A 110 -4.52 -11.42 -9.89
N LEU A 111 -3.81 -11.26 -8.77
CA LEU A 111 -3.51 -9.94 -8.21
C LEU A 111 -2.58 -9.14 -9.13
N SER A 112 -1.53 -9.77 -9.69
CA SER A 112 -0.65 -9.11 -10.66
C SER A 112 -1.38 -8.73 -11.96
N GLU A 113 -2.29 -9.58 -12.45
CA GLU A 113 -3.17 -9.25 -13.59
C GLU A 113 -4.07 -8.05 -13.28
N GLU A 114 -4.59 -7.95 -12.05
CA GLU A 114 -5.33 -6.76 -11.61
C GLU A 114 -4.44 -5.50 -11.56
N VAL A 115 -3.23 -5.59 -11.02
CA VAL A 115 -2.26 -4.47 -11.05
C VAL A 115 -2.00 -4.00 -12.48
N ALA A 116 -1.76 -4.93 -13.41
CA ALA A 116 -1.52 -4.62 -14.81
C ALA A 116 -2.73 -3.92 -15.46
N ARG A 117 -3.95 -4.45 -15.25
CA ARG A 117 -5.20 -3.87 -15.76
C ARG A 117 -5.48 -2.47 -15.19
N ARG A 118 -5.02 -2.20 -13.96
CA ARG A 118 -5.17 -0.91 -13.26
C ARG A 118 -3.95 0.01 -13.44
N SER A 119 -3.03 -0.31 -14.35
CA SER A 119 -1.82 0.47 -14.59
C SER A 119 -2.05 1.85 -15.22
N SER A 120 -1.32 2.85 -14.76
CA SER A 120 -1.31 4.22 -15.27
C SER A 120 -0.87 4.33 -16.72
N VAL A 121 -0.15 3.34 -17.27
CA VAL A 121 0.15 3.23 -18.71
C VAL A 121 -1.12 3.18 -19.55
N HIS A 122 -2.23 2.71 -18.97
CA HIS A 122 -3.56 2.66 -19.58
C HIS A 122 -4.48 3.80 -19.11
N GLY A 123 -3.94 4.86 -18.50
CA GLY A 123 -4.74 5.94 -17.91
C GLY A 123 -5.52 5.53 -16.66
N ARG A 124 -5.04 4.51 -15.94
CA ARG A 124 -5.62 4.01 -14.68
C ARG A 124 -4.79 4.44 -13.46
N GLU A 125 -5.17 3.98 -12.28
CA GLU A 125 -4.81 4.57 -11.00
C GLU A 125 -3.42 4.16 -10.47
N LEU A 126 -2.91 2.97 -10.84
CA LEU A 126 -1.72 2.40 -10.22
C LEU A 126 -0.46 2.65 -11.04
N LEU A 127 0.61 3.08 -10.37
CA LEU A 127 1.96 3.09 -10.94
C LEU A 127 2.56 1.68 -11.11
N GLY A 128 2.04 0.70 -10.35
CA GLY A 128 2.53 -0.68 -10.33
C GLY A 128 2.31 -1.30 -8.96
N GLY A 129 3.08 -2.35 -8.65
CA GLY A 129 3.08 -2.94 -7.32
C GLY A 129 4.20 -3.94 -7.06
N PHE A 130 4.40 -4.26 -5.80
CA PHE A 130 5.39 -5.21 -5.32
C PHE A 130 4.70 -6.45 -4.72
N LEU A 131 5.02 -7.62 -5.27
CA LEU A 131 4.64 -8.91 -4.70
C LEU A 131 5.42 -9.13 -3.40
N PHE A 132 4.75 -9.67 -2.39
CA PHE A 132 5.34 -10.07 -1.12
C PHE A 132 4.97 -11.53 -0.82
N GLU A 133 5.90 -12.45 -0.55
CA GLU A 133 7.34 -12.30 -0.22
C GLU A 133 8.31 -12.94 -1.23
N PHE A 134 9.61 -12.93 -0.92
CA PHE A 134 10.73 -13.40 -1.75
C PHE A 134 10.84 -14.93 -1.80
#